data_AF-B1ZX10-F1
#
_entry.id   AF-B1ZX10-F1
#
_cell.length_a   1.000
_cell.length_b   1.000
_cell.length_c   1.000
_cell.angle_alpha   90.00
_cell.angle_beta   90.00
_cell.angle_gamma   90.00
#
_symmetry.space_group_name_H-M   'P 1'
#
loop_
_entity.id
_entity.type
_entity.pdbx_description
1 polymer ?
#
loop_
_entity_poly.entity_id
_entity_poly.type
_entity_poly.pdbx_seq_one_letter_code
_entity_poly.pdbx_strand_id
1 'polypeptide(L)'
;MPPVAEDPDPLPKPHSLKPKAFDRVNAPGGASVDPNDIRLTLADNLNRANKAGLNDVMPPPPRRSRRRRDYLLAMVFGNLVLIVGTIIMPVFGAAGLIIYNVGLTWIVWGVMDDY
;
A
#
# COMPACT_ATOMS: atom_id res chain seq x y z
N MET A 1 21.05 -3.25 48.84
CA MET A 1 19.76 -2.84 48.25
C MET A 1 18.78 -4.00 48.43
N PRO A 2 17.69 -3.83 49.19
CA PRO A 2 16.68 -4.87 49.32
C PRO A 2 15.89 -5.03 48.00
N PRO A 3 15.42 -6.25 47.66
CA PRO A 3 14.61 -6.48 46.48
C PRO A 3 13.24 -5.79 46.61
N VAL A 4 12.86 -5.05 45.58
CA VAL A 4 11.55 -4.39 45.46
C VAL A 4 10.51 -5.49 45.24
N ALA A 5 9.56 -5.63 46.16
CA ALA A 5 8.43 -6.53 45.98
C ALA A 5 7.55 -5.98 44.85
N GLU A 6 7.44 -6.71 43.75
CA GLU A 6 6.49 -6.41 42.67
C GLU A 6 5.09 -6.74 43.17
N ASP A 7 4.26 -5.70 43.33
CA ASP A 7 2.85 -5.89 43.63
C ASP A 7 2.16 -6.60 42.45
N PRO A 8 1.35 -7.64 42.70
CA PRO A 8 0.75 -8.44 41.64
C PRO A 8 -0.24 -7.60 40.82
N ASP A 9 -0.11 -7.67 39.49
CA ASP A 9 -0.95 -6.96 38.54
C ASP A 9 -2.45 -7.26 38.76
N PRO A 10 -3.34 -6.24 38.69
CA PRO A 10 -4.75 -6.43 38.94
C PRO A 10 -5.42 -7.29 37.86
N LEU A 11 -6.31 -8.19 38.29
CA LEU A 11 -7.02 -9.12 37.41
C LEU A 11 -7.85 -8.39 36.33
N PRO A 12 -7.91 -8.93 35.09
CA PRO A 12 -8.68 -8.35 34.00
C PRO A 12 -10.17 -8.30 34.33
N LYS A 13 -10.81 -7.14 34.17
CA LYS A 13 -12.26 -6.99 34.37
C LYS A 13 -13.03 -7.50 33.15
N PRO A 14 -14.01 -8.40 33.32
CA PRO A 14 -14.86 -8.85 32.23
C PRO A 14 -15.86 -7.75 31.85
N HIS A 15 -15.82 -7.29 30.60
CA HIS A 15 -16.79 -6.35 30.05
C HIS A 15 -17.89 -7.11 29.28
N SER A 16 -19.12 -7.08 29.78
CA SER A 16 -20.30 -7.53 29.02
C SER A 16 -20.89 -6.36 28.25
N LEU A 17 -20.87 -6.45 26.92
CA LEU A 17 -21.53 -5.47 26.05
C LEU A 17 -23.05 -5.68 26.16
N LYS A 18 -23.75 -4.68 26.70
CA LYS A 18 -25.22 -4.70 26.74
C LYS A 18 -25.76 -4.59 25.30
N PRO A 19 -26.70 -5.46 24.87
CA PRO A 19 -27.29 -5.36 23.55
C PRO A 19 -28.09 -4.06 23.46
N LYS A 20 -27.57 -3.10 22.70
CA LYS A 20 -28.26 -1.86 22.38
C LYS A 20 -29.13 -2.13 21.15
N ALA A 21 -30.44 -2.04 21.29
CA ALA A 21 -31.34 -2.11 20.14
C ALA A 21 -31.05 -0.90 19.25
N PHE A 22 -30.49 -1.15 18.07
CA PHE A 22 -30.29 -0.11 17.07
C PHE A 22 -31.51 -0.07 16.17
N ASP A 23 -32.12 1.11 16.08
CA ASP A 23 -33.24 1.34 15.18
C ASP A 23 -32.74 1.27 13.73
N ARG A 24 -33.26 0.33 12.95
CA ARG A 24 -32.82 0.12 11.56
C ARG A 24 -33.57 1.09 10.67
N VAL A 25 -33.05 2.31 10.55
CA VAL A 25 -33.63 3.36 9.70
C VAL A 25 -33.55 3.03 8.19
N ASN A 26 -32.80 2.00 7.80
CA ASN A 26 -32.64 1.52 6.42
C ASN A 26 -33.21 0.10 6.21
N ALA A 27 -34.38 -0.22 6.78
CA ALA A 27 -35.08 -1.45 6.41
C ALA A 27 -35.53 -1.37 4.94
N PRO A 28 -35.25 -2.36 4.08
CA PRO A 28 -35.66 -2.34 2.68
C PRO A 28 -37.18 -2.44 2.57
N GLY A 29 -37.85 -1.29 2.44
CA GLY A 29 -39.27 -1.20 2.11
C GLY A 29 -39.46 -1.27 0.61
N GLY A 30 -39.67 -2.47 0.07
CA GLY A 30 -40.05 -2.65 -1.33
C GLY A 30 -39.59 -4.00 -1.88
N ALA A 31 -40.56 -4.86 -2.21
CA ALA A 31 -40.32 -6.17 -2.81
C ALA A 31 -39.58 -6.03 -4.15
N SER A 32 -38.37 -6.58 -4.23
CA SER A 32 -37.70 -6.82 -5.52
C SER A 32 -38.26 -8.08 -6.15
N VAL A 33 -38.58 -7.99 -7.44
CA VAL A 33 -39.21 -9.05 -8.27
C VAL A 33 -38.25 -10.21 -8.59
N ASP A 34 -37.00 -10.16 -8.14
CA ASP A 34 -36.14 -11.33 -8.01
C ASP A 34 -35.23 -11.08 -6.78
N PRO A 35 -35.24 -11.93 -5.75
CA PRO A 35 -34.44 -11.73 -4.54
C PRO A 35 -32.92 -11.69 -4.78
N ASN A 36 -32.47 -12.02 -5.99
CA ASN A 36 -31.05 -12.23 -6.27
C ASN A 36 -30.52 -11.49 -7.50
N ASP A 37 -31.25 -10.48 -8.02
CA ASP A 37 -30.69 -9.67 -9.10
C ASP A 37 -29.70 -8.63 -8.53
N ILE A 38 -28.47 -9.09 -8.35
CA ILE A 38 -27.31 -8.30 -7.92
C ILE A 38 -27.15 -7.07 -8.81
N ARG A 39 -27.54 -7.13 -10.10
CA ARG A 39 -27.40 -6.00 -11.02
C ARG A 39 -28.34 -4.85 -10.68
N LEU A 40 -29.57 -5.15 -10.29
CA LEU A 40 -30.53 -4.13 -9.86
C LEU A 40 -30.10 -3.49 -8.55
N THR A 41 -29.64 -4.31 -7.61
CA THR A 41 -29.12 -3.82 -6.31
C THR A 41 -27.89 -2.94 -6.50
N LEU A 42 -26.97 -3.32 -7.41
CA LEU A 42 -25.78 -2.53 -7.74
C LEU A 42 -26.15 -1.21 -8.43
N ALA A 43 -27.10 -1.24 -9.38
CA ALA A 43 -27.55 -0.05 -10.09
C ALA A 43 -28.18 0.98 -9.15
N ASP A 44 -29.00 0.53 -8.19
CA ASP A 44 -29.62 1.43 -7.22
C ASP A 44 -28.60 1.99 -6.20
N ASN A 45 -27.64 1.17 -5.75
CA ASN A 45 -26.55 1.65 -4.91
C ASN A 45 -25.67 2.68 -5.62
N LEU A 46 -25.35 2.48 -6.91
CA LEU A 46 -24.64 3.45 -7.73
C LEU A 46 -25.42 4.76 -7.87
N ASN A 47 -26.73 4.68 -8.10
CA ASN A 47 -27.58 5.85 -8.20
C ASN A 47 -27.61 6.66 -6.89
N ARG A 48 -27.69 5.97 -5.74
CA ARG A 48 -27.60 6.60 -4.41
C ARG A 48 -26.23 7.21 -4.15
N ALA A 49 -25.15 6.52 -4.51
CA ALA A 49 -23.78 7.03 -4.37
C ALA A 49 -23.51 8.27 -5.24
N ASN A 50 -24.01 8.28 -6.48
CA ASN A 50 -23.95 9.44 -7.37
C ASN A 50 -24.73 10.64 -6.81
N LYS A 51 -25.95 10.43 -6.32
CA LYS A 51 -26.76 11.49 -5.69
C LYS A 51 -26.14 12.05 -4.40
N ALA A 52 -25.40 11.22 -3.67
CA ALA A 52 -24.70 11.63 -2.46
C ALA A 52 -23.36 12.33 -2.73
N GLY A 53 -22.94 12.48 -3.99
CA GLY A 53 -21.62 13.03 -4.34
C GLY A 53 -20.45 12.14 -3.90
N LEU A 54 -20.71 10.88 -3.53
CA LEU A 54 -19.67 9.95 -3.07
C LEU A 54 -18.72 9.55 -4.22
N ASN A 55 -19.20 9.62 -5.46
CA ASN A 55 -18.38 9.44 -6.66
C ASN A 55 -17.67 10.73 -7.12
N ASP A 56 -17.92 11.87 -6.48
CA ASP A 56 -17.14 13.11 -6.67
C ASP A 56 -15.84 13.10 -5.84
N VAL A 57 -15.56 12.01 -5.10
CA VAL A 57 -14.29 11.81 -4.43
C VAL A 57 -13.21 11.66 -5.49
N MET A 58 -12.57 12.78 -5.81
CA MET A 58 -11.48 12.87 -6.77
C MET A 58 -10.46 11.77 -6.44
N PRO A 59 -10.13 10.86 -7.39
CA PRO A 59 -9.15 9.83 -7.11
C PRO A 59 -7.87 10.53 -6.62
N PRO A 60 -7.21 10.00 -5.58
CA PRO A 60 -5.99 10.60 -5.08
C PRO A 60 -5.03 10.77 -6.26
N PRO A 61 -4.42 11.97 -6.43
CA PRO A 61 -3.58 12.24 -7.57
C PRO A 61 -2.51 11.14 -7.68
N PRO A 62 -2.21 10.65 -8.89
CA PRO A 62 -1.23 9.58 -9.07
C PRO A 62 0.07 10.00 -8.41
N ARG A 63 0.52 9.23 -7.41
CA ARG A 63 1.78 9.53 -6.70
C ARG A 63 2.89 9.59 -7.74
N ARG A 64 3.48 10.78 -7.92
CA ARG A 64 4.62 11.00 -8.81
C ARG A 64 5.72 10.01 -8.40
N SER A 65 6.04 9.06 -9.28
CA SER A 65 6.90 7.93 -8.91
C SER A 65 8.30 8.42 -8.54
N ARG A 66 8.62 8.40 -7.24
CA ARG A 66 9.98 8.68 -6.73
C ARG A 66 10.99 7.68 -7.29
N ARG A 67 10.52 6.46 -7.59
CA ARG A 67 11.27 5.35 -8.21
C ARG A 67 12.13 5.79 -9.40
N ARG A 68 11.61 6.62 -10.31
CA ARG A 68 12.38 7.07 -11.49
C ARG A 68 13.54 7.98 -11.14
N ARG A 69 13.38 8.85 -10.14
CA ARG A 69 14.43 9.79 -9.72
C ARG A 69 15.55 9.05 -9.01
N ASP A 70 15.19 8.17 -8.09
CA ASP A 70 16.15 7.41 -7.30
C ASP A 70 16.96 6.44 -8.18
N TYR A 71 16.29 5.79 -9.14
CA TYR A 71 16.97 4.99 -10.17
C TYR A 71 17.97 5.80 -10.99
N LEU A 72 17.58 6.99 -11.44
CA LEU A 72 18.42 7.82 -12.30
C LEU A 72 19.64 8.36 -11.53
N LEU A 73 19.44 8.74 -10.26
CA LEU A 73 20.53 9.14 -9.36
C LEU A 73 21.50 7.97 -9.11
N ALA A 74 21.00 6.79 -8.75
CA ALA A 74 21.83 5.63 -8.52
C ALA A 74 22.58 5.20 -9.79
N MET A 75 21.89 5.16 -10.94
CA MET A 75 22.49 4.81 -12.24
C MET A 75 23.63 5.78 -12.60
N VAL A 76 23.41 7.09 -12.51
CA VAL A 76 24.44 8.10 -12.82
C VAL A 76 25.62 7.98 -11.87
N PHE A 77 25.36 7.87 -10.56
CA PHE A 77 26.41 7.81 -9.54
C PHE A 77 27.28 6.55 -9.69
N GLY A 78 26.66 5.37 -9.79
CA GLY A 78 27.40 4.11 -9.90
C GLY A 78 28.17 3.98 -11.22
N ASN A 79 27.59 4.44 -12.34
CA ASN A 79 28.32 4.43 -13.62
C ASN A 79 29.52 5.39 -13.61
N LEU A 80 29.42 6.56 -12.95
CA LEU A 80 30.56 7.48 -12.77
C LEU A 80 31.73 6.80 -12.06
N VAL A 81 31.46 6.08 -10.97
CA VAL A 81 32.47 5.33 -10.22
C VAL A 81 33.07 4.22 -11.08
N LEU A 82 32.25 3.48 -11.82
CA LEU A 82 32.70 2.35 -12.65
C LEU A 82 33.52 2.80 -13.86
N ILE A 83 33.21 3.97 -14.45
CA ILE A 83 33.99 4.55 -15.55
C ILE A 83 35.44 4.83 -15.14
N VAL A 84 35.65 5.30 -13.91
CA VAL A 84 37.01 5.49 -13.38
C VAL A 84 37.74 4.14 -13.27
N GLY A 85 37.03 3.09 -12.84
CA GLY A 85 37.56 1.73 -12.76
C GLY A 85 37.93 1.12 -14.11
N THR A 86 37.14 1.36 -15.17
CA THR A 86 37.44 0.85 -16.53
C THR A 86 38.71 1.42 -17.12
N ILE A 87 39.11 2.65 -16.77
CA ILE A 87 40.37 3.24 -17.26
C ILE A 87 41.58 2.46 -16.75
N ILE A 88 41.51 1.96 -15.50
CA ILE A 88 42.61 1.21 -14.87
C ILE A 88 42.58 -0.27 -15.29
N MET A 89 41.40 -0.88 -15.32
CA MET A 89 41.20 -2.30 -15.66
C MET A 89 40.01 -2.48 -16.60
N PRO A 90 40.21 -2.41 -17.94
CA PRO A 90 39.11 -2.33 -18.90
C PRO A 90 38.17 -3.54 -18.88
N VAL A 91 38.73 -4.74 -18.79
CA VAL A 91 37.96 -6.00 -18.82
C VAL A 91 37.08 -6.12 -17.58
N PHE A 92 37.65 -5.92 -16.39
CA PHE A 92 36.90 -6.01 -15.13
C PHE A 92 35.91 -4.86 -14.99
N GLY A 93 36.26 -3.66 -15.43
CA GLY A 93 35.36 -2.51 -15.40
C GLY A 93 34.16 -2.72 -16.33
N ALA A 94 34.35 -3.26 -17.54
CA ALA A 94 33.26 -3.54 -18.46
C ALA A 94 32.31 -4.61 -17.89
N ALA A 95 32.85 -5.69 -17.32
CA ALA A 95 32.05 -6.72 -16.67
C ALA A 95 31.27 -6.16 -15.45
N GLY A 96 31.95 -5.35 -14.63
CA GLY A 96 31.33 -4.67 -13.48
C GLY A 96 30.20 -3.73 -13.90
N LEU A 97 30.37 -3.01 -15.01
CA LEU A 97 29.34 -2.12 -15.55
C LEU A 97 28.10 -2.88 -16.01
N ILE A 98 28.27 -4.02 -16.68
CA ILE A 98 27.14 -4.87 -17.08
C ILE A 98 26.41 -5.41 -15.85
N ILE A 99 27.15 -6.02 -14.91
CA ILE A 99 26.56 -6.60 -13.69
C ILE A 99 25.86 -5.52 -12.86
N TYR A 100 26.46 -4.34 -12.73
CA TYR A 100 25.87 -3.21 -12.01
C TYR A 100 24.55 -2.77 -12.63
N ASN A 101 24.50 -2.54 -13.94
CA ASN A 101 23.28 -2.07 -14.60
C ASN A 101 22.15 -3.12 -14.55
N VAL A 102 22.49 -4.41 -14.73
CA VAL A 102 21.52 -5.50 -14.60
C VAL A 102 21.02 -5.63 -13.15
N GLY A 103 21.93 -5.62 -12.17
CA GLY A 103 21.59 -5.74 -10.75
C GLY A 103 20.76 -4.55 -10.26
N LEU A 104 21.11 -3.32 -10.65
CA LEU A 104 20.35 -2.12 -10.31
C LEU A 104 18.93 -2.18 -10.88
N THR A 105 18.80 -2.62 -12.15
CA THR A 105 17.50 -2.80 -12.79
C THR A 105 16.69 -3.87 -12.05
N TRP A 106 17.29 -5.00 -11.70
CA TRP A 106 16.62 -6.05 -10.94
C TRP A 106 16.17 -5.59 -9.55
N ILE A 107 16.98 -4.83 -8.82
CA ILE A 107 16.60 -4.30 -7.50
C ILE A 107 15.42 -3.33 -7.63
N VAL A 108 15.48 -2.40 -8.59
CA VAL A 108 14.44 -1.36 -8.73
C VAL A 108 13.11 -1.93 -9.22
N TRP A 109 13.13 -2.96 -10.06
CA TRP A 109 11.92 -3.52 -10.66
C TRP A 109 11.46 -4.83 -10.02
N GLY A 110 12.35 -5.57 -9.37
CA GLY A 110 12.02 -6.80 -8.65
C GLY A 110 11.73 -6.51 -7.18
N VAL A 111 12.64 -5.83 -6.48
CA VAL A 111 12.50 -5.62 -5.03
C VAL A 111 11.63 -4.42 -4.71
N MET A 112 11.81 -3.30 -5.43
CA MET A 112 11.06 -2.06 -5.17
C MET A 112 9.67 -2.01 -5.77
N ASP A 113 9.28 -2.97 -6.62
CA ASP A 113 7.91 -2.97 -7.17
C ASP A 113 6.87 -3.33 -6.12
N ASP A 114 7.27 -4.15 -5.14
CA ASP A 114 6.44 -4.61 -4.02
C ASP A 114 6.25 -3.55 -2.90
N TYR A 115 6.93 -2.41 -2.96
CA TYR A 115 6.88 -1.31 -1.96
C TYR A 115 6.23 -0.03 -2.50
#